data_AF-A0A6N3QKY3-F1
#
_entry.id   AF-A0A6N3QKY3-F1
#
_cell.length_a   1.000
_cell.length_b   1.000
_cell.length_c   1.000
_cell.angle_alpha   90.00
_cell.angle_beta   90.00
_cell.angle_gamma   90.00
#
_symmetry.space_group_name_H-M   'P 1'
#
loop_
_entity.id
_entity.type
_entity.pdbx_description
1 polymer ?
#
loop_
_entity_poly.entity_id
_entity_poly.type
_entity_poly.pdbx_seq_one_letter_code
_entity_poly.pdbx_strand_id
1 'polypeptide(L)' 'MPANQPIALTKLSLNISPEDRVKIVVTVSDGQALHLSQQWPPSSEKS' A
#
# COMPACT_ATOMS: atom_id res chain seq x y z
N MET A 1 1.43 -2.78 -17.16
CA MET A 1 0.23 -2.12 -16.59
C MET A 1 -0.15 -0.96 -17.49
N PRO A 2 -1.43 -0.76 -17.85
CA PRO A 2 -1.85 0.41 -18.64
C PRO A 2 -1.62 1.72 -17.87
N ALA A 3 -1.26 2.77 -18.58
CA ALA A 3 -1.07 4.10 -18.01
C ALA A 3 -2.41 4.81 -17.76
N ASN A 4 -2.43 5.74 -16.80
CA ASN A 4 -3.56 6.63 -16.50
C ASN A 4 -4.89 5.92 -16.18
N GLN A 5 -4.81 4.67 -15.74
CA GLN A 5 -5.96 3.87 -15.33
C GLN A 5 -5.71 3.32 -13.92
N PRO A 6 -6.66 3.44 -12.99
CA PRO A 6 -6.58 2.76 -11.69
C PRO A 6 -6.53 1.25 -11.88
N ILE A 7 -5.66 0.57 -11.13
CA ILE A 7 -5.52 -0.89 -11.17
C ILE A 7 -5.61 -1.41 -9.74
N ALA A 8 -6.56 -2.30 -9.49
CA ALA A 8 -6.63 -3.03 -8.24
C ALA A 8 -5.52 -4.09 -8.21
N LEU A 9 -4.58 -3.99 -7.26
CA LEU A 9 -3.48 -4.94 -7.13
C LEU A 9 -3.90 -6.24 -6.45
N THR A 10 -4.65 -6.12 -5.35
CA THR A 10 -5.15 -7.27 -4.58
C THR A 10 -6.29 -6.83 -3.64
N LYS A 11 -7.05 -7.79 -3.12
CA LYS A 11 -8.04 -7.59 -2.05
C LYS A 11 -7.63 -8.45 -0.87
N LEU A 12 -7.19 -7.82 0.22
CA LEU A 12 -6.81 -8.51 1.45
C LEU A 12 -7.97 -8.47 2.46
N SER A 13 -8.33 -9.61 3.01
CA SER A 13 -9.29 -9.73 4.12
C SER A 13 -8.52 -10.07 5.39
N LEU A 14 -8.58 -9.17 6.38
CA LEU A 14 -7.88 -9.29 7.65
C LEU A 14 -8.90 -9.11 8.78
N ASN A 15 -8.81 -9.95 9.81
CA ASN A 15 -9.52 -9.74 11.06
C ASN A 15 -8.60 -8.92 11.97
N ILE A 16 -9.03 -7.72 12.37
CA ILE A 16 -8.23 -6.78 13.16
C ILE A 16 -8.95 -6.50 14.48
N SER A 17 -8.29 -6.83 15.59
CA SER A 17 -8.74 -6.61 16.97
C SER A 17 -8.03 -5.40 17.60
N PRO A 18 -8.51 -4.83 18.73
CA PRO A 18 -7.93 -3.61 19.31
C PRO A 18 -6.43 -3.67 19.65
N GLU A 19 -5.91 -4.84 20.00
CA GLU A 19 -4.49 -5.03 20.34
C GLU A 19 -3.61 -5.35 19.11
N ASP A 20 -4.23 -5.57 17.95
CA ASP A 20 -3.52 -5.94 16.73
C ASP A 20 -2.83 -4.72 16.12
N ARG A 21 -1.58 -4.92 15.69
CA ARG A 21 -0.82 -3.93 14.94
C ARG A 21 -0.62 -4.44 13.52
N VAL A 22 -1.29 -3.80 12.56
CA VAL A 22 -1.21 -4.16 11.15
C VAL A 22 -0.41 -3.10 10.39
N LYS A 23 0.47 -3.56 9.50
CA LYS A 23 1.20 -2.72 8.55
C LYS A 23 1.23 -3.43 7.20
N ILE A 24 0.64 -2.81 6.20
CA ILE A 24 0.65 -3.23 4.80
C ILE A 24 1.55 -2.25 4.05
N VAL A 25 2.58 -2.75 3.38
CA VAL A 25 3.43 -1.94 2.50
C VAL A 25 3.23 -2.41 1.08
N VAL A 26 2.91 -1.48 0.18
CA VAL A 26 2.77 -1.74 -1.25
C VAL A 26 3.94 -1.06 -1.94
N THR A 27 4.76 -1.86 -2.62
CA THR A 27 5.86 -1.36 -3.47
C THR A 27 5.58 -1.71 -4.92
N VAL A 28 5.61 -0.71 -5.79
CA VAL A 28 5.51 -0.87 -7.24
C VAL A 28 6.80 -0.35 -7.86
N SER A 29 7.54 -1.22 -8.56
CA SER A 29 8.82 -0.87 -9.16
C SER A 29 9.03 -1.51 -10.53
N ASP A 30 9.70 -0.79 -11.42
CA ASP A 30 10.06 -1.26 -12.77
C ASP A 30 11.52 -1.76 -12.88
N GLY A 31 12.28 -1.74 -11.78
CA GLY A 31 13.70 -2.09 -11.75
C GLY A 31 14.64 -1.00 -12.30
N GLN A 32 14.11 0.18 -12.62
CA GLN A 32 14.86 1.33 -13.10
C GLN A 32 14.48 2.58 -12.28
N ALA A 33 13.73 3.51 -12.87
CA ALA A 33 13.43 4.81 -12.30
C ALA A 33 12.09 4.85 -11.55
N LEU A 34 11.14 3.97 -11.88
CA LEU A 34 9.86 3.92 -11.18
C LEU A 34 10.02 3.12 -9.89
N HIS A 35 9.87 3.79 -8.76
CA HIS A 35 9.78 3.17 -7.45
C HIS A 35 8.77 3.92 -6.59
N LEU A 36 7.60 3.32 -6.36
CA LEU A 36 6.53 3.86 -5.53
C LEU A 36 6.35 2.96 -4.32
N SER A 37 6.29 3.54 -3.12
CA SER A 37 6.04 2.81 -1.88
C SER A 37 5.00 3.55 -1.05
N GLN A 38 3.99 2.82 -0.57
CA GLN A 38 2.94 3.34 0.29
C GLN A 38 2.64 2.37 1.41
N GLN A 39 2.20 2.90 2.56
CA GLN A 39 1.88 2.11 3.74
C GLN A 39 0.43 2.32 4.18
N TRP A 40 -0.23 1.24 4.58
CA TRP A 40 -1.49 1.26 5.31
C TRP A 40 -1.35 0.56 6.68
N PRO A 41 -1.97 1.03 7.76
CA PRO A 41 -2.68 2.30 7.89
C PRO A 41 -1.77 3.47 7.52
N PRO A 42 -2.33 4.55 6.96
CA PRO A 42 -1.54 5.73 6.63
C PRO A 42 -0.81 6.17 7.89
N SER A 43 0.50 6.40 7.78
CA SER A 43 1.26 7.00 8.86
C SER A 43 0.56 8.29 9.26
N SER A 44 0.34 8.50 10.56
CA SER A 44 -0.14 9.79 11.06
C SER A 44 0.96 10.83 10.88
N GLU A 45 1.16 11.30 9.65
CA GLU A 45 1.79 12.59 9.41
C GLU A 45 0.77 13.64 9.86
N LYS A 46 0.79 13.96 11.16
CA LYS A 46 0.31 15.26 11.62
C LYS A 46 1.22 16.30 10.99
N SER A 47 0.75 16.91 9.90
CA SER A 47 1.24 18.23 9.48
C SER A 47 0.61 19.32 10.33
#